data_AF-A0A316W9L1-F1
#
_entry.id   AF-A0A316W9L1-F1
#
_cell.length_a   1.000
_cell.length_b   1.000
_cell.length_c   1.000
_cell.angle_alpha   90.00
_cell.angle_beta   90.00
_cell.angle_gamma   90.00
#
_symmetry.space_group_name_H-M   'P 1'
#
loop_
_entity.id
_entity.type
_entity.pdbx_description
1 polymer ?
#
loop_
_entity_poly.entity_id
_entity_poly.type
_entity_poly.pdbx_seq_one_letter_code
_entity_poly.pdbx_strand_id
1 'polypeptide(L)'
;MNIKYYLKGSDKNLYCHINDKNAKTNFNIGYGVDPKLWDSTKGEVHSTDPYFFILKDFKSYLSQKYIELKIGREEEVLNILKEEALDLLKNSGLEGASRKIFNIISDKYGLPEYDGYLFAFEKYTGLKSKNYRVEILDYHLSFHTNKEIYEVDTYEGKIILLKKLVENRAYIDIVELSDSDIWNEIYEDIPKCEFIPTMRNEMEYCFKENFGRTGIYIGSSENIEEKKNQLYKQFQIFIDRYEEGNVIDLALEISEEVLYPIAVITMTKIYDLNACCKEYCELEFCNEEENWKAVFIDDELKEEDDNAHVFYIKPYA
;
A
#
# COMPACT_ATOMS: atom_id res chain seq x y z
N MET A 1 7.84 0.33 21.58
CA MET A 1 6.68 1.24 21.64
C MET A 1 5.37 0.47 21.51
N ASN A 2 4.36 0.86 22.27
CA ASN A 2 3.00 0.33 22.20
C ASN A 2 2.01 1.50 22.13
N ILE A 3 1.11 1.50 21.14
CA ILE A 3 0.05 2.50 20.98
C ILE A 3 -1.30 1.82 21.22
N LYS A 4 -2.11 2.38 22.12
CA LYS A 4 -3.44 1.87 22.45
C LYS A 4 -4.45 2.99 22.57
N TYR A 5 -5.67 2.72 22.12
CA TYR A 5 -6.80 3.59 22.38
C TYR A 5 -7.55 3.15 23.64
N TYR A 6 -8.11 4.10 24.37
CA TYR A 6 -8.94 3.81 25.54
C TYR A 6 -9.94 4.94 25.81
N LEU A 7 -11.07 4.60 26.43
CA LEU A 7 -12.06 5.58 26.87
C LEU A 7 -11.70 6.11 28.26
N LYS A 8 -11.77 7.43 28.45
CA LYS A 8 -11.52 8.07 29.76
C LYS A 8 -12.70 8.89 30.23
N GLY A 9 -13.20 8.59 31.44
CA GLY A 9 -14.22 9.37 32.14
C GLY A 9 -15.66 9.12 31.69
N SER A 10 -16.59 9.92 32.23
CA SER A 10 -18.04 9.92 31.90
C SER A 10 -18.33 10.35 30.47
N ASP A 11 -17.43 11.13 29.88
CA ASP A 11 -17.64 11.84 28.62
C ASP A 11 -17.33 10.96 27.39
N LYS A 12 -16.89 9.70 27.61
CA LYS A 12 -16.64 8.68 26.57
C LYS A 12 -15.71 9.14 25.45
N ASN A 13 -14.85 10.10 25.75
CA ASN A 13 -13.83 10.58 24.81
C ASN A 13 -12.72 9.55 24.67
N LEU A 14 -12.27 9.34 23.43
CA LEU A 14 -11.20 8.45 23.06
C LEU A 14 -9.85 9.12 23.30
N TYR A 15 -8.97 8.42 23.99
CA TYR A 15 -7.61 8.84 24.25
C TYR A 15 -6.62 7.91 23.55
N CYS A 16 -5.55 8.50 23.02
CA CYS A 16 -4.39 7.77 22.55
C CYS A 16 -3.40 7.63 23.70
N HIS A 17 -2.98 6.41 24.01
CA HIS A 17 -1.90 6.12 24.93
C HIS A 17 -0.68 5.58 24.15
N ILE A 18 0.47 6.22 24.33
CA ILE A 18 1.74 5.77 23.77
C ILE A 18 2.69 5.47 24.92
N ASN A 19 3.26 4.28 24.91
CA ASN A 19 4.21 3.82 25.93
C ASN A 19 5.48 3.27 25.27
N ASP A 20 6.64 3.71 25.75
CA ASP A 20 7.94 3.15 25.40
C ASP A 20 8.86 3.02 26.61
N LYS A 21 9.03 1.78 27.10
CA LYS A 21 9.88 1.35 28.24
C LYS A 21 9.76 2.21 29.50
N ASN A 22 10.37 3.41 29.48
CA ASN A 22 10.50 4.33 30.61
C ASN A 22 9.67 5.62 30.46
N ALA A 23 9.10 5.87 29.27
CA ALA A 23 8.34 7.07 28.98
C ALA A 23 6.93 6.70 28.53
N LYS A 24 5.95 7.53 28.92
CA LYS A 24 4.56 7.36 28.54
C LYS A 24 3.92 8.71 28.28
N THR A 25 3.05 8.75 27.30
CA THR A 25 2.25 9.92 27.00
C THR A 25 0.80 9.53 26.70
N ASN A 26 -0.10 10.48 26.87
CA ASN A 26 -1.48 10.34 26.44
C ASN A 26 -2.06 11.69 26.04
N PHE A 27 -3.01 11.65 25.12
CA PHE A 27 -3.74 12.82 24.66
C PHE A 27 -5.14 12.43 24.20
N ASN A 28 -6.06 13.39 24.26
CA ASN A 28 -7.41 13.23 23.77
C ASN A 28 -7.41 13.34 22.24
N ILE A 29 -8.11 12.44 21.57
CA ILE A 29 -8.23 12.41 20.11
C ILE A 29 -9.40 13.29 19.62
N GLY A 30 -10.28 13.70 20.54
CA GLY A 30 -11.44 14.55 20.22
C GLY A 30 -12.60 13.79 19.59
N TYR A 31 -12.62 12.46 19.70
CA TYR A 31 -13.70 11.59 19.23
C TYR A 31 -14.42 10.92 20.40
N GLY A 32 -15.75 11.00 20.41
CA GLY A 32 -16.62 10.31 21.36
C GLY A 32 -17.13 9.01 20.76
N VAL A 33 -16.78 7.87 21.35
CA VAL A 33 -17.15 6.54 20.82
C VAL A 33 -18.49 6.10 21.40
N ASP A 34 -19.39 5.56 20.58
CA ASP A 34 -20.56 4.82 21.08
C ASP A 34 -20.06 3.58 21.84
N PRO A 35 -20.34 3.42 23.14
CA PRO A 35 -19.90 2.25 23.90
C PRO A 35 -20.33 0.91 23.31
N LYS A 36 -21.41 0.86 22.53
CA LYS A 36 -21.83 -0.36 21.82
C LYS A 36 -20.89 -0.76 20.70
N LEU A 37 -20.16 0.21 20.15
CA LEU A 37 -19.16 0.02 19.11
C LEU A 37 -17.74 -0.07 19.70
N TRP A 38 -17.57 -0.04 21.02
CA TRP A 38 -16.25 -0.13 21.65
C TRP A 38 -15.96 -1.55 22.12
N ASP A 39 -14.90 -2.17 21.59
CA ASP A 39 -14.37 -3.43 22.11
C ASP A 39 -13.31 -3.11 23.17
N SER A 40 -13.68 -3.21 24.44
CA SER A 40 -12.76 -2.97 25.56
C SER A 40 -11.65 -4.00 25.68
N THR A 41 -11.83 -5.19 25.10
CA THR A 41 -10.84 -6.27 25.15
C THR A 41 -9.72 -5.99 24.16
N LYS A 42 -10.09 -5.56 22.96
CA LYS A 42 -9.13 -5.19 21.90
C LYS A 42 -8.60 -3.76 22.06
N GLY A 43 -9.36 -2.88 22.70
CA GLY A 43 -9.06 -1.45 22.77
C GLY A 43 -9.25 -0.76 21.41
N GLU A 44 -10.27 -1.20 20.68
CA GLU A 44 -10.54 -0.81 19.29
C GLU A 44 -12.05 -0.54 19.10
N VAL A 45 -12.38 0.33 18.14
CA VAL A 45 -13.76 0.50 17.70
C VAL A 45 -14.15 -0.65 16.78
N HIS A 46 -15.44 -0.98 16.74
CA HIS A 46 -15.98 -2.01 15.86
C HIS A 46 -15.76 -1.62 14.40
N SER A 47 -15.60 -2.60 13.51
CA SER A 47 -15.36 -2.40 12.08
C SER A 47 -16.51 -1.73 11.33
N THR A 48 -17.62 -1.39 12.00
CA THR A 48 -18.76 -0.63 11.46
C THR A 48 -18.73 0.85 11.88
N ASP A 49 -17.82 1.24 12.79
CA ASP A 49 -17.64 2.63 13.17
C ASP A 49 -17.11 3.44 11.96
N PRO A 50 -17.60 4.68 11.73
CA PRO A 50 -17.11 5.53 10.64
C PRO A 50 -15.61 5.85 10.70
N TYR A 51 -15.02 5.90 11.90
CA TYR A 51 -13.62 6.25 12.12
C TYR A 51 -12.71 5.03 12.29
N PHE A 52 -13.22 3.80 12.05
CA PHE A 52 -12.44 2.58 12.22
C PHE A 52 -11.10 2.62 11.48
N PHE A 53 -11.11 2.91 10.18
CA PHE A 53 -9.91 2.98 9.35
C PHE A 53 -9.02 4.16 9.72
N ILE A 54 -9.61 5.34 9.92
CA ILE A 54 -8.86 6.54 10.32
C ILE A 54 -8.06 6.30 11.61
N LEU A 55 -8.63 5.59 12.60
CA LEU A 55 -7.93 5.25 13.83
C LEU A 55 -6.79 4.25 13.62
N LYS A 56 -6.95 3.29 12.69
CA LYS A 56 -5.91 2.33 12.30
C LYS A 56 -4.76 3.07 11.59
N ASP A 57 -5.07 3.92 10.63
CA ASP A 57 -4.10 4.69 9.85
C ASP A 57 -3.33 5.68 10.73
N PHE A 58 -4.03 6.37 11.64
CA PHE A 58 -3.40 7.25 12.60
C PHE A 58 -2.41 6.51 13.52
N LYS A 59 -2.75 5.29 13.95
CA LYS A 59 -1.85 4.45 14.76
C LYS A 59 -0.63 3.99 13.96
N SER A 60 -0.80 3.63 12.69
CA SER A 60 0.28 3.26 11.79
C SER A 60 1.23 4.44 11.55
N TYR A 61 0.69 5.62 11.23
CA TYR A 61 1.44 6.86 11.07
C TYR A 61 2.31 7.17 12.29
N LEU A 62 1.72 7.16 13.49
CA LEU A 62 2.47 7.44 14.72
C LEU A 62 3.58 6.41 14.99
N SER A 63 3.37 5.16 14.58
CA SER A 63 4.36 4.09 14.73
C SER A 63 5.54 4.29 13.78
N GLN A 64 5.28 4.65 12.54
CA GLN A 64 6.33 4.97 11.56
C GLN A 64 7.10 6.22 12.00
N LYS A 65 6.39 7.28 12.39
CA LYS A 65 7.02 8.53 12.82
C LYS A 65 7.92 8.35 14.04
N TYR A 66 7.49 7.54 15.02
CA TYR A 66 8.34 7.16 16.15
C TYR A 66 9.66 6.52 15.71
N ILE A 67 9.64 5.63 14.70
CA ILE A 67 10.84 4.97 14.18
C ILE A 67 11.78 6.01 13.55
N GLU A 68 11.23 6.93 12.75
CA GLU A 68 12.00 8.02 12.11
C GLU A 68 12.72 8.90 13.14
N LEU A 69 11.98 9.43 14.13
CA LEU A 69 12.54 10.30 15.18
C LEU A 69 13.60 9.58 16.01
N LYS A 70 13.41 8.27 16.26
CA LYS A 70 14.38 7.44 16.99
C LYS A 70 15.67 7.22 16.22
N ILE A 71 15.60 7.04 14.89
CA ILE A 71 16.78 6.94 14.03
C ILE A 71 17.54 8.27 14.04
N GLY A 72 16.82 9.40 14.04
CA GLY A 72 17.38 10.74 14.22
C GLY A 72 18.03 11.00 15.59
N ARG A 73 17.90 10.06 16.55
CA ARG A 73 18.38 10.16 17.94
C ARG A 73 17.84 11.39 18.69
N GLU A 74 16.62 11.79 18.38
CA GLU A 74 16.00 12.90 19.09
C GLU A 74 15.78 12.55 20.57
N GLU A 75 16.13 13.48 21.45
CA GLU A 75 15.71 13.41 22.86
C GLU A 75 14.19 13.67 22.92
N GLU A 76 13.49 13.07 23.88
CA GLU A 76 12.05 13.28 24.07
C GLU A 76 11.12 12.88 22.91
N VAL A 77 11.47 11.85 22.12
CA VAL A 77 10.65 11.32 21.00
C VAL A 77 9.13 11.27 21.27
N LEU A 78 8.70 10.85 22.48
CA LEU A 78 7.27 10.75 22.80
C LEU A 78 6.58 12.12 22.97
N ASN A 79 7.30 13.16 23.39
CA ASN A 79 6.75 14.52 23.48
C ASN A 79 6.56 15.10 22.07
N ILE A 80 7.58 14.97 21.21
CA ILE A 80 7.51 15.41 19.80
C ILE A 80 6.36 14.71 19.08
N LEU A 81 6.28 13.38 19.21
CA LEU A 81 5.20 12.59 18.63
C LEU A 81 3.81 13.01 19.13
N LYS A 82 3.69 13.38 20.41
CA LYS A 82 2.43 13.91 20.95
C LYS A 82 2.10 15.27 20.35
N GLU A 83 3.06 16.17 20.25
CA GLU A 83 2.84 17.51 19.70
C GLU A 83 2.43 17.44 18.23
N GLU A 84 3.11 16.63 17.43
CA GLU A 84 2.72 16.35 16.04
C GLU A 84 1.31 15.75 15.95
N ALA A 85 0.99 14.76 16.79
CA ALA A 85 -0.33 14.17 16.82
C ALA A 85 -1.43 15.20 17.14
N LEU A 86 -1.18 16.09 18.09
CA LEU A 86 -2.11 17.16 18.46
C LEU A 86 -2.26 18.20 17.34
N ASP A 87 -1.19 18.50 16.61
CA ASP A 87 -1.25 19.41 15.46
C ASP A 87 -2.04 18.82 14.28
N LEU A 88 -1.88 17.51 14.02
CA LEU A 88 -2.70 16.79 13.04
C LEU A 88 -4.19 16.86 13.38
N LEU A 89 -4.55 16.63 14.64
CA LEU A 89 -5.94 16.68 15.13
C LEU A 89 -6.53 18.09 15.22
N LYS A 90 -5.69 19.14 15.18
CA LYS A 90 -6.10 20.53 15.37
C LYS A 90 -7.14 20.95 14.32
N ASN A 91 -8.17 21.66 14.79
CA ASN A 91 -9.30 22.24 14.05
C ASN A 91 -10.31 21.25 13.46
N SER A 92 -9.87 20.08 13.01
CA SER A 92 -10.69 19.17 12.18
C SER A 92 -10.75 17.72 12.68
N GLY A 93 -10.19 17.45 13.87
CA GLY A 93 -10.26 16.13 14.51
C GLY A 93 -9.63 15.01 13.69
N LEU A 94 -10.20 13.81 13.78
CA LEU A 94 -9.70 12.61 13.11
C LEU A 94 -9.76 12.70 11.57
N GLU A 95 -10.86 13.22 11.01
CA GLU A 95 -10.97 13.46 9.56
C GLU A 95 -9.87 14.40 9.08
N GLY A 96 -9.62 15.49 9.81
CA GLY A 96 -8.52 16.40 9.53
C GLY A 96 -7.14 15.75 9.60
N ALA A 97 -6.94 14.88 10.59
CA ALA A 97 -5.69 14.14 10.72
C ALA A 97 -5.47 13.19 9.54
N SER A 98 -6.50 12.45 9.12
CA SER A 98 -6.43 11.56 7.94
C SER A 98 -6.07 12.33 6.66
N ARG A 99 -6.76 13.46 6.40
CA ARG A 99 -6.43 14.37 5.28
C ARG A 99 -4.98 14.83 5.32
N LYS A 100 -4.52 15.36 6.46
CA LYS A 100 -3.15 15.86 6.60
C LYS A 100 -2.10 14.76 6.42
N ILE A 101 -2.34 13.57 6.98
CA ILE A 101 -1.43 12.42 6.85
C ILE A 101 -1.30 12.02 5.38
N PHE A 102 -2.42 11.88 4.66
CA PHE A 102 -2.40 11.55 3.25
C PHE A 102 -1.73 12.65 2.42
N ASN A 103 -2.04 13.93 2.70
CA ASN A 103 -1.46 15.05 1.96
C ASN A 103 0.07 15.16 2.18
N ILE A 104 0.61 14.82 3.36
CA ILE A 104 2.07 14.76 3.57
C ILE A 104 2.72 13.75 2.61
N ILE A 105 2.08 12.60 2.39
CA ILE A 105 2.54 11.59 1.45
C ILE A 105 2.36 12.12 0.02
N SER A 106 1.22 12.72 -0.27
CA SER A 106 0.86 13.23 -1.59
C SER A 106 1.84 14.30 -2.07
N ASP A 107 2.13 15.30 -1.24
CA ASP A 107 3.09 16.37 -1.54
C ASP A 107 4.49 15.82 -1.83
N LYS A 108 4.90 14.77 -1.11
CA LYS A 108 6.21 14.14 -1.29
C LYS A 108 6.35 13.46 -2.64
N TYR A 109 5.28 12.89 -3.16
CA TYR A 109 5.31 12.08 -4.39
C TYR A 109 4.58 12.72 -5.58
N GLY A 110 4.01 13.92 -5.41
CA GLY A 110 3.24 14.59 -6.46
C GLY A 110 1.89 13.95 -6.73
N LEU A 111 1.24 13.36 -5.73
CA LEU A 111 -0.12 12.83 -5.85
C LEU A 111 -1.16 13.93 -5.65
N PRO A 112 -2.40 13.75 -6.15
CA PRO A 112 -3.50 14.64 -5.79
C PRO A 112 -3.76 14.65 -4.29
N GLU A 113 -4.26 15.77 -3.78
CA GLU A 113 -4.68 15.85 -2.37
C GLU A 113 -5.88 14.94 -2.08
N TYR A 114 -6.03 14.55 -0.80
CA TYR A 114 -7.11 13.68 -0.31
C TYR A 114 -8.51 14.13 -0.76
N ASP A 115 -8.77 15.44 -0.74
CA ASP A 115 -10.09 15.98 -1.11
C ASP A 115 -10.39 15.82 -2.61
N GLY A 116 -9.36 15.68 -3.46
CA GLY A 116 -9.53 15.31 -4.87
C GLY A 116 -10.16 13.93 -5.01
N TYR A 117 -9.58 12.92 -4.35
CA TYR A 117 -10.14 11.56 -4.36
C TYR A 117 -11.58 11.51 -3.83
N LEU A 118 -11.88 12.25 -2.75
CA LEU A 118 -13.25 12.36 -2.24
C LEU A 118 -14.20 12.92 -3.31
N PHE A 119 -13.80 14.01 -3.97
CA PHE A 119 -14.63 14.66 -4.97
C PHE A 119 -14.85 13.76 -6.19
N ALA A 120 -13.81 13.09 -6.70
CA ALA A 120 -13.93 12.13 -7.80
C ALA A 120 -14.91 11.00 -7.44
N PHE A 121 -14.79 10.43 -6.24
CA PHE A 121 -15.69 9.39 -5.75
C PHE A 121 -17.15 9.87 -5.64
N GLU A 122 -17.38 11.04 -5.04
CA GLU A 122 -18.72 11.62 -4.94
C GLU A 122 -19.32 11.98 -6.31
N LYS A 123 -18.49 12.44 -7.26
CA LYS A 123 -18.90 12.71 -8.65
C LYS A 123 -19.31 11.43 -9.36
N TYR A 124 -18.56 10.35 -9.16
CA TYR A 124 -18.83 9.04 -9.76
C TYR A 124 -20.10 8.37 -9.20
N THR A 125 -20.23 8.33 -7.87
CA THR A 125 -21.29 7.56 -7.20
C THR A 125 -22.55 8.38 -6.87
N GLY A 126 -22.44 9.71 -6.84
CA GLY A 126 -23.48 10.60 -6.30
C GLY A 126 -23.65 10.50 -4.77
N LEU A 127 -22.80 9.73 -4.08
CA LEU A 127 -22.84 9.61 -2.62
C LEU A 127 -22.29 10.88 -1.95
N LYS A 128 -22.48 10.94 -0.63
CA LYS A 128 -21.98 12.01 0.23
C LYS A 128 -21.24 11.40 1.40
N SER A 129 -20.23 12.09 1.92
CA SER A 129 -19.34 11.66 3.03
C SER A 129 -19.99 10.87 4.17
N LYS A 130 -21.23 11.18 4.55
CA LYS A 130 -21.99 10.44 5.58
C LYS A 130 -22.40 9.00 5.19
N ASN A 131 -22.28 8.62 3.93
CA ASN A 131 -22.76 7.36 3.36
C ASN A 131 -21.64 6.38 3.00
N TYR A 132 -20.39 6.74 3.28
CA TYR A 132 -19.22 5.90 3.02
C TYR A 132 -18.15 6.12 4.07
N ARG A 133 -17.17 5.22 4.12
CA ARG A 133 -15.98 5.31 4.96
C ARG A 133 -14.76 5.14 4.09
N VAL A 134 -13.68 5.79 4.48
CA VAL A 134 -12.48 5.85 3.66
C VAL A 134 -11.33 5.15 4.38
N GLU A 135 -10.69 4.23 3.70
CA GLU A 135 -9.44 3.58 4.10
C GLU A 135 -8.34 4.07 3.17
N ILE A 136 -7.23 4.54 3.75
CA ILE A 136 -6.03 4.90 2.98
C ILE A 136 -5.20 3.63 2.79
N LEU A 137 -4.93 3.26 1.55
CA LEU A 137 -4.11 2.11 1.18
C LEU A 137 -2.91 2.60 0.37
N ASP A 138 -1.82 2.90 1.08
CA ASP A 138 -0.59 3.47 0.52
C ASP A 138 -0.80 4.76 -0.31
N TYR A 139 -0.98 4.63 -1.63
CA TYR A 139 -1.10 5.74 -2.59
C TYR A 139 -2.50 5.84 -3.22
N HIS A 140 -3.43 4.99 -2.80
CA HIS A 140 -4.81 4.99 -3.27
C HIS A 140 -5.79 4.95 -2.09
N LEU A 141 -7.08 5.11 -2.40
CA LEU A 141 -8.14 5.19 -1.39
C LEU A 141 -9.23 4.16 -1.67
N SER A 142 -9.62 3.44 -0.63
CA SER A 142 -10.73 2.50 -0.66
C SER A 142 -11.95 3.09 0.04
N PHE A 143 -13.08 3.10 -0.66
CA PHE A 143 -14.35 3.67 -0.22
C PHE A 143 -15.34 2.55 0.11
N HIS A 144 -15.59 2.37 1.40
CA HIS A 144 -16.48 1.35 1.94
C HIS A 144 -17.89 1.90 2.10
N THR A 145 -18.81 1.47 1.24
CA THR A 145 -20.24 1.82 1.32
C THR A 145 -21.05 0.70 1.99
N ASN A 146 -22.36 0.89 2.14
CA ASN A 146 -23.25 -0.18 2.61
C ASN A 146 -23.50 -1.28 1.56
N LYS A 147 -23.15 -1.04 0.30
CA LYS A 147 -23.44 -1.96 -0.82
C LYS A 147 -22.19 -2.65 -1.35
N GLU A 148 -21.13 -1.88 -1.49
CA GLU A 148 -19.95 -2.24 -2.26
C GLU A 148 -18.74 -1.44 -1.76
N ILE A 149 -17.54 -1.95 -2.04
CA ILE A 149 -16.27 -1.27 -1.80
C ILE A 149 -15.80 -0.74 -3.16
N TYR A 150 -15.30 0.49 -3.21
CA TYR A 150 -14.73 1.06 -4.43
C TYR A 150 -13.25 1.38 -4.20
N GLU A 151 -12.43 1.12 -5.21
CA GLU A 151 -11.06 1.60 -5.25
C GLU A 151 -11.00 2.87 -6.10
N VAL A 152 -10.25 3.85 -5.60
CA VAL A 152 -9.93 5.07 -6.33
C VAL A 152 -8.43 5.24 -6.35
N ASP A 153 -7.85 5.14 -7.53
CA ASP A 153 -6.42 5.29 -7.77
C ASP A 153 -6.15 6.34 -8.86
N THR A 154 -4.88 6.64 -9.07
CA THR A 154 -4.36 7.58 -10.05
C THR A 154 -3.20 6.92 -10.78
N TYR A 155 -2.88 7.41 -11.97
CA TYR A 155 -1.75 6.90 -12.72
C TYR A 155 -0.44 7.07 -11.94
N GLU A 156 -0.25 8.22 -11.29
CA GLU A 156 0.89 8.51 -10.44
C GLU A 156 0.94 7.58 -9.22
N GLY A 157 -0.20 7.40 -8.55
CA GLY A 157 -0.35 6.52 -7.38
C GLY A 157 0.10 5.09 -7.67
N LYS A 158 -0.41 4.50 -8.76
CA LYS A 158 -0.06 3.14 -9.18
C LYS A 158 1.41 3.02 -9.56
N ILE A 159 1.98 3.99 -10.28
CA ILE A 159 3.43 3.98 -10.58
C ILE A 159 4.27 3.98 -9.30
N ILE A 160 3.93 4.82 -8.32
CA ILE A 160 4.67 4.91 -7.06
C ILE A 160 4.57 3.61 -6.27
N LEU A 161 3.38 2.99 -6.26
CA LEU A 161 3.17 1.67 -5.66
C LEU A 161 4.13 0.65 -6.29
N LEU A 162 4.01 0.42 -7.60
CA LEU A 162 4.77 -0.60 -8.33
C LEU A 162 6.29 -0.42 -8.16
N LYS A 163 6.77 0.83 -8.24
CA LYS A 163 8.19 1.13 -7.99
C LYS A 163 8.62 0.69 -6.61
N LYS A 164 7.84 1.03 -5.57
CA LYS A 164 8.17 0.65 -4.20
C LYS A 164 8.12 -0.86 -3.99
N LEU A 165 7.19 -1.57 -4.63
CA LEU A 165 7.14 -3.02 -4.57
C LEU A 165 8.44 -3.63 -5.11
N VAL A 166 8.91 -3.17 -6.28
CA VAL A 166 10.15 -3.66 -6.91
C VAL A 166 11.40 -3.22 -6.14
N GLU A 167 11.53 -1.94 -5.80
CA GLU A 167 12.71 -1.38 -5.14
C GLU A 167 12.94 -1.97 -3.75
N ASN A 168 11.86 -2.11 -2.96
CA ASN A 168 11.90 -2.73 -1.65
C ASN A 168 11.95 -4.27 -1.72
N ARG A 169 11.77 -4.84 -2.91
CA ARG A 169 11.67 -6.29 -3.14
C ARG A 169 10.60 -6.89 -2.23
N ALA A 170 9.41 -6.30 -2.28
CA ALA A 170 8.25 -6.72 -1.53
C ALA A 170 7.60 -7.90 -2.27
N TYR A 171 8.23 -9.08 -2.22
CA TYR A 171 7.85 -10.21 -3.09
C TYR A 171 6.40 -10.64 -2.89
N ILE A 172 5.89 -10.72 -1.65
CA ILE A 172 4.47 -11.01 -1.39
C ILE A 172 3.58 -9.90 -1.97
N ASP A 173 3.92 -8.64 -1.69
CA ASP A 173 3.09 -7.52 -2.12
C ASP A 173 3.05 -7.39 -3.66
N ILE A 174 4.08 -7.84 -4.39
CA ILE A 174 4.03 -7.98 -5.85
C ILE A 174 2.95 -8.99 -6.27
N VAL A 175 2.83 -10.11 -5.56
CA VAL A 175 1.77 -11.10 -5.81
C VAL A 175 0.39 -10.55 -5.48
N GLU A 176 0.26 -9.84 -4.36
CA GLU A 176 -1.04 -9.41 -3.84
C GLU A 176 -1.56 -8.09 -4.48
N LEU A 177 -0.66 -7.21 -4.95
CA LEU A 177 -1.02 -5.83 -5.35
C LEU A 177 -0.73 -5.52 -6.83
N SER A 178 -0.33 -6.52 -7.62
CA SER A 178 -0.17 -6.38 -9.07
C SER A 178 -0.65 -7.61 -9.82
N ASP A 179 -1.01 -7.40 -11.09
CA ASP A 179 -1.61 -8.39 -11.96
C ASP A 179 -0.53 -9.07 -12.83
N SER A 180 -0.50 -10.40 -12.79
CA SER A 180 0.44 -11.19 -13.57
C SER A 180 0.20 -11.08 -15.07
N ASP A 181 -1.05 -10.97 -15.49
CA ASP A 181 -1.42 -10.92 -16.91
C ASP A 181 -0.90 -9.60 -17.51
N ILE A 182 -1.04 -8.49 -16.77
CA ILE A 182 -0.47 -7.20 -17.17
C ILE A 182 1.06 -7.27 -17.23
N TRP A 183 1.73 -7.85 -16.23
CA TRP A 183 3.19 -7.99 -16.28
C TRP A 183 3.67 -8.89 -17.43
N ASN A 184 2.88 -9.91 -17.80
CA ASN A 184 3.17 -10.78 -18.92
C ASN A 184 3.05 -10.03 -20.26
N GLU A 185 2.10 -9.11 -20.39
CA GLU A 185 1.95 -8.28 -21.60
C GLU A 185 3.09 -7.27 -21.80
N ILE A 186 3.67 -6.76 -20.70
CA ILE A 186 4.83 -5.85 -20.75
C ILE A 186 6.11 -6.56 -21.18
N TYR A 187 6.17 -7.87 -20.93
CA TYR A 187 7.34 -8.66 -21.29
C TYR A 187 7.47 -8.76 -22.82
N GLU A 188 8.55 -8.20 -23.36
CA GLU A 188 9.01 -8.48 -24.72
C GLU A 188 10.12 -9.54 -24.68
N ASP A 189 10.35 -10.28 -25.78
CA ASP A 189 11.29 -11.41 -25.92
C ASP A 189 12.73 -11.17 -25.38
N ILE A 190 12.93 -11.18 -24.06
CA ILE A 190 14.25 -11.01 -23.44
C ILE A 190 15.11 -12.22 -23.78
N PRO A 191 16.32 -12.03 -24.35
CA PRO A 191 17.22 -13.13 -24.61
C PRO A 191 17.56 -13.91 -23.33
N LYS A 192 17.52 -15.24 -23.41
CA LYS A 192 17.88 -16.13 -22.29
C LYS A 192 19.25 -15.82 -21.68
N CYS A 193 20.19 -15.36 -22.49
CA CYS A 193 21.54 -15.00 -22.06
C CYS A 193 21.60 -13.75 -21.18
N GLU A 194 20.56 -12.92 -21.17
CA GLU A 194 20.43 -11.73 -20.34
C GLU A 194 19.52 -11.97 -19.14
N PHE A 195 18.37 -12.63 -19.36
CA PHE A 195 17.40 -12.86 -18.30
C PHE A 195 17.90 -13.81 -17.23
N ILE A 196 18.39 -15.00 -17.61
CA ILE A 196 18.77 -16.05 -16.66
C ILE A 196 19.88 -15.61 -15.69
N PRO A 197 20.97 -14.94 -16.15
CA PRO A 197 21.98 -14.43 -15.21
C PRO A 197 21.42 -13.38 -14.25
N THR A 198 20.54 -12.49 -14.71
CA THR A 198 19.93 -11.44 -13.88
C THR A 198 18.99 -12.03 -12.84
N MET A 199 18.12 -12.97 -13.25
CA MET A 199 17.21 -13.67 -12.35
C MET A 199 17.97 -14.47 -11.29
N ARG A 200 19.10 -15.10 -11.66
CA ARG A 200 19.96 -15.79 -10.71
C ARG A 200 20.50 -14.85 -9.64
N ASN A 201 20.90 -13.63 -10.01
CA ASN A 201 21.40 -12.65 -9.04
C ASN A 201 20.31 -12.24 -8.04
N GLU A 202 19.07 -12.09 -8.49
CA GLU A 202 17.93 -11.78 -7.62
C GLU A 202 17.56 -12.94 -6.70
N MET A 203 17.62 -14.17 -7.20
CA MET A 203 17.45 -15.37 -6.37
C MET A 203 18.53 -15.45 -5.28
N GLU A 204 19.80 -15.18 -5.61
CA GLU A 204 20.89 -15.15 -4.63
C GLU A 204 20.73 -14.01 -3.60
N TYR A 205 20.20 -12.86 -4.03
CA TYR A 205 19.86 -11.77 -3.12
C TYR A 205 18.77 -12.21 -2.13
N CYS A 206 17.70 -12.82 -2.64
CA CYS A 206 16.60 -13.36 -1.84
C CYS A 206 17.12 -14.32 -0.74
N PHE A 207 18.12 -15.14 -1.06
CA PHE A 207 18.73 -16.04 -0.08
C PHE A 207 19.58 -15.34 0.99
N LYS A 208 20.25 -14.23 0.63
CA LYS A 208 21.15 -13.52 1.54
C LYS A 208 20.40 -12.67 2.56
N GLU A 209 19.30 -12.03 2.17
CA GLU A 209 18.63 -11.04 3.02
C GLU A 209 17.68 -11.61 4.09
N ASN A 210 17.75 -12.92 4.37
CA ASN A 210 16.74 -13.67 5.14
C ASN A 210 15.36 -13.56 4.49
N PHE A 211 14.78 -14.70 4.11
CA PHE A 211 13.44 -14.78 3.52
C PHE A 211 12.35 -14.00 4.30
N GLY A 212 12.46 -13.92 5.63
CA GLY A 212 11.53 -13.13 6.45
C GLY A 212 11.58 -11.60 6.24
N ARG A 213 12.68 -11.03 5.71
CA ARG A 213 12.73 -9.61 5.30
C ARG A 213 12.24 -9.39 3.88
N THR A 214 12.32 -10.41 3.04
CA THR A 214 11.83 -10.40 1.67
C THR A 214 10.34 -10.74 1.58
N GLY A 215 9.64 -10.87 2.70
CA GLY A 215 8.24 -11.27 2.75
C GLY A 215 8.02 -12.77 2.60
N ILE A 216 8.90 -13.51 1.92
CA ILE A 216 8.73 -14.96 1.69
C ILE A 216 8.72 -15.71 3.04
N TYR A 217 7.56 -16.28 3.37
CA TYR A 217 7.35 -16.93 4.65
C TYR A 217 8.15 -18.24 4.73
N ILE A 218 9.09 -18.30 5.68
CA ILE A 218 9.68 -19.55 6.15
C ILE A 218 9.04 -19.85 7.50
N GLY A 219 8.24 -20.91 7.55
CA GLY A 219 7.63 -21.35 8.79
C GLY A 219 8.70 -21.58 9.86
N SER A 220 8.37 -21.31 11.13
CA SER A 220 9.32 -21.45 12.26
C SER A 220 9.92 -22.85 12.44
N SER A 221 9.37 -23.85 11.76
CA SER A 221 9.81 -25.26 11.75
C SER A 221 10.45 -25.71 10.44
N GLU A 222 10.53 -24.85 9.42
CA GLU A 222 11.05 -25.21 8.10
C GLU A 222 12.57 -25.06 8.02
N ASN A 223 13.22 -26.03 7.38
CA ASN A 223 14.67 -26.01 7.17
C ASN A 223 15.03 -25.09 6.00
N ILE A 224 15.72 -23.99 6.29
CA ILE A 224 16.18 -23.00 5.28
C ILE A 224 16.94 -23.67 4.14
N GLU A 225 17.73 -24.70 4.43
CA GLU A 225 18.51 -25.42 3.42
C GLU A 225 17.61 -26.23 2.47
N GLU A 226 16.50 -26.77 2.96
CA GLU A 226 15.52 -27.48 2.13
C GLU A 226 14.79 -26.51 1.18
N LYS A 227 14.39 -25.32 1.68
CA LYS A 227 13.76 -24.28 0.85
C LYS A 227 14.71 -23.75 -0.24
N LYS A 228 15.99 -23.53 0.10
CA LYS A 228 17.02 -23.19 -0.90
C LYS A 228 17.12 -24.25 -1.98
N ASN A 229 17.23 -25.52 -1.58
CA ASN A 229 17.30 -26.63 -2.52
C ASN A 229 16.03 -26.77 -3.39
N GLN A 230 14.85 -26.50 -2.83
CA GLN A 230 13.60 -26.47 -3.59
C GLN A 230 13.61 -25.33 -4.63
N LEU A 231 13.99 -24.12 -4.23
CA LEU A 231 14.04 -22.98 -5.15
C LEU A 231 15.08 -23.20 -6.26
N TYR A 232 16.25 -23.77 -5.97
CA TYR A 232 17.22 -24.15 -7.00
C TYR A 232 16.66 -25.14 -8.01
N LYS A 233 15.87 -26.14 -7.57
CA LYS A 233 15.21 -27.08 -8.48
C LYS A 233 14.16 -26.38 -9.34
N GLN A 234 13.33 -25.53 -8.74
CA GLN A 234 12.33 -24.74 -9.46
C GLN A 234 13.00 -23.82 -10.49
N PHE A 235 14.09 -23.16 -10.12
CA PHE A 235 14.86 -22.30 -11.03
C PHE A 235 15.54 -23.10 -12.14
N GLN A 236 16.03 -24.31 -11.88
CA GLN A 236 16.55 -25.18 -12.95
C GLN A 236 15.46 -25.57 -13.94
N ILE A 237 14.26 -25.93 -13.45
CA ILE A 237 13.10 -26.20 -14.32
C ILE A 237 12.76 -24.96 -15.16
N PHE A 238 12.78 -23.78 -14.54
CA PHE A 238 12.57 -22.51 -15.25
C PHE A 238 13.61 -22.30 -16.35
N ILE A 239 14.91 -22.49 -16.06
CA ILE A 239 15.98 -22.40 -17.07
C ILE A 239 15.76 -23.39 -18.21
N ASP A 240 15.41 -24.63 -17.91
CA ASP A 240 15.27 -25.68 -18.90
C ASP A 240 14.08 -25.43 -19.83
N ARG A 241 13.01 -24.82 -19.31
CA ARG A 241 11.78 -24.49 -20.03
C ARG A 241 11.74 -23.08 -20.59
N TYR A 242 12.76 -22.26 -20.36
CA TYR A 242 12.82 -20.89 -20.85
C TYR A 242 12.75 -20.86 -22.38
N GLU A 243 11.65 -20.33 -22.88
CA GLU A 243 11.41 -19.93 -24.27
C GLU A 243 11.22 -18.41 -24.29
N GLU A 244 11.68 -17.75 -25.35
CA GLU A 244 11.47 -16.31 -25.54
C GLU A 244 9.95 -16.03 -25.57
N GLY A 245 9.47 -15.08 -24.76
CA GLY A 245 8.09 -14.56 -24.84
C GLY A 245 7.14 -14.90 -23.68
N ASN A 246 7.47 -15.84 -22.79
CA ASN A 246 6.54 -16.26 -21.72
C ASN A 246 7.24 -16.50 -20.38
N VAL A 247 7.86 -15.45 -19.86
CA VAL A 247 8.65 -15.55 -18.62
C VAL A 247 7.78 -15.43 -17.38
N ILE A 248 6.78 -14.56 -17.42
CA ILE A 248 5.89 -14.33 -16.28
C ILE A 248 5.00 -15.55 -16.04
N ASP A 249 4.29 -16.07 -17.06
CA ASP A 249 3.44 -17.25 -16.83
C ASP A 249 4.28 -18.48 -16.47
N LEU A 250 5.47 -18.66 -17.08
CA LEU A 250 6.36 -19.76 -16.71
C LEU A 250 6.79 -19.67 -15.25
N ALA A 251 7.12 -18.47 -14.76
CA ALA A 251 7.51 -18.26 -13.37
C ALA A 251 6.32 -18.49 -12.42
N LEU A 252 5.13 -18.01 -12.80
CA LEU A 252 3.88 -18.21 -12.07
C LEU A 252 3.52 -19.71 -11.97
N GLU A 253 3.58 -20.44 -13.09
CA GLU A 253 3.27 -21.88 -13.17
C GLU A 253 4.18 -22.71 -12.25
N ILE A 254 5.46 -22.35 -12.16
CA ILE A 254 6.43 -23.09 -11.33
C ILE A 254 6.33 -22.67 -9.86
N SER A 255 6.20 -21.36 -9.59
CA SER A 255 6.16 -20.82 -8.24
C SER A 255 5.67 -19.37 -8.19
N GLU A 256 4.35 -19.19 -8.07
CA GLU A 256 3.68 -17.91 -7.83
C GLU A 256 4.30 -17.10 -6.68
N GLU A 257 4.49 -17.70 -5.50
CA GLU A 257 4.96 -16.95 -4.32
C GLU A 257 6.44 -16.54 -4.35
N VAL A 258 7.25 -17.08 -5.28
CA VAL A 258 8.71 -16.91 -5.25
C VAL A 258 9.29 -16.57 -6.61
N LEU A 259 9.09 -17.41 -7.63
CA LEU A 259 9.70 -17.18 -8.93
C LEU A 259 9.02 -16.06 -9.69
N TYR A 260 7.69 -15.94 -9.63
CA TYR A 260 6.96 -14.86 -10.29
C TYR A 260 7.42 -13.46 -9.84
N PRO A 261 7.45 -13.11 -8.54
CA PRO A 261 7.92 -11.79 -8.12
C PRO A 261 9.42 -11.59 -8.39
N ILE A 262 10.24 -12.66 -8.37
CA ILE A 262 11.64 -12.58 -8.84
C ILE A 262 11.69 -12.24 -10.33
N ALA A 263 10.81 -12.81 -11.16
CA ALA A 263 10.76 -12.58 -12.59
C ALA A 263 10.36 -11.12 -12.91
N VAL A 264 9.34 -10.58 -12.23
CA VAL A 264 8.94 -9.16 -12.35
C VAL A 264 10.10 -8.22 -12.00
N ILE A 265 10.79 -8.45 -10.87
CA ILE A 265 11.96 -7.65 -10.47
C ILE A 265 13.10 -7.79 -11.49
N THR A 266 13.29 -8.97 -12.08
CA THR A 266 14.32 -9.21 -13.08
C THR A 266 14.04 -8.46 -14.38
N MET A 267 12.80 -8.53 -14.87
CA MET A 267 12.35 -7.85 -16.07
C MET A 267 12.50 -6.34 -15.95
N THR A 268 12.02 -5.76 -14.85
CA THR A 268 12.11 -4.31 -14.58
C THR A 268 13.55 -3.80 -14.42
N LYS A 269 14.51 -4.68 -14.08
CA LYS A 269 15.94 -4.37 -14.09
C LYS A 269 16.55 -4.33 -15.49
N ILE A 270 15.96 -5.04 -16.44
CA ILE A 270 16.42 -5.13 -17.83
C ILE A 270 15.82 -3.98 -18.66
N TYR A 271 14.50 -3.75 -18.56
CA TYR A 271 13.76 -2.80 -19.42
C TYR A 271 13.55 -1.37 -18.88
N ASP A 272 14.20 -1.01 -17.77
CA ASP A 272 13.93 0.21 -16.98
C ASP A 272 12.60 0.16 -16.20
N LEU A 273 12.70 0.24 -14.88
CA LEU A 273 11.57 0.19 -13.97
C LEU A 273 10.51 1.26 -14.25
N ASN A 274 10.92 2.48 -14.64
CA ASN A 274 9.93 3.54 -14.88
C ASN A 274 9.13 3.29 -16.15
N ALA A 275 9.77 2.77 -17.20
CA ALA A 275 9.09 2.40 -18.43
C ALA A 275 8.07 1.28 -18.17
N CYS A 276 8.49 0.18 -17.53
CA CYS A 276 7.60 -0.92 -17.21
C CYS A 276 6.42 -0.49 -16.32
N CYS A 277 6.63 0.37 -15.31
CA CYS A 277 5.52 0.85 -14.48
C CYS A 277 4.52 1.72 -15.25
N LYS A 278 4.97 2.50 -16.26
CA LYS A 278 4.06 3.29 -17.10
C LYS A 278 3.24 2.38 -18.01
N GLU A 279 3.89 1.44 -18.69
CA GLU A 279 3.21 0.45 -19.54
C GLU A 279 2.20 -0.36 -18.74
N TYR A 280 2.55 -0.77 -17.52
CA TYR A 280 1.62 -1.41 -16.60
C TYR A 280 0.37 -0.54 -16.36
N CYS A 281 0.55 0.75 -16.09
CA CYS A 281 -0.60 1.62 -15.81
C CYS A 281 -1.46 1.88 -17.04
N GLU A 282 -0.88 1.93 -18.24
CA GLU A 282 -1.67 1.98 -19.49
C GLU A 282 -2.54 0.73 -19.62
N LEU A 283 -1.98 -0.46 -19.39
CA LEU A 283 -2.74 -1.70 -19.49
C LEU A 283 -3.79 -1.83 -18.39
N GLU A 284 -3.48 -1.45 -17.15
CA GLU A 284 -4.42 -1.51 -16.02
C GLU A 284 -5.60 -0.54 -16.22
N PHE A 285 -5.34 0.71 -16.64
CA PHE A 285 -6.36 1.76 -16.64
C PHE A 285 -7.02 2.00 -18.00
N CYS A 286 -6.35 1.68 -19.11
CA CYS A 286 -6.83 1.98 -20.47
C CYS A 286 -7.31 0.73 -21.23
N ASN A 287 -7.19 -0.48 -20.67
CA ASN A 287 -7.74 -1.68 -21.29
C ASN A 287 -9.28 -1.69 -21.17
N GLU A 288 -9.99 -1.87 -22.30
CA GLU A 288 -11.45 -1.90 -22.34
C GLU A 288 -12.05 -3.10 -21.57
N GLU A 289 -11.25 -4.13 -21.30
CA GLU A 289 -11.65 -5.30 -20.52
C GLU A 289 -11.64 -5.03 -19.00
N GLU A 290 -10.91 -4.00 -18.57
CA GLU A 290 -10.82 -3.61 -17.16
C GLU A 290 -11.98 -2.72 -16.70
N ASN A 291 -12.36 -2.86 -15.43
CA ASN A 291 -13.54 -2.17 -14.87
C ASN A 291 -13.27 -0.73 -14.39
N TRP A 292 -12.10 -0.17 -14.71
CA TRP A 292 -11.73 1.18 -14.30
C TRP A 292 -12.48 2.24 -15.10
N LYS A 293 -12.98 3.26 -14.39
CA LYS A 293 -13.60 4.44 -15.02
C LYS A 293 -12.84 5.70 -14.64
N ALA A 294 -12.40 6.42 -15.67
CA ALA A 294 -11.76 7.72 -15.52
C ALA A 294 -12.78 8.79 -15.07
N VAL A 295 -12.39 9.59 -14.08
CA VAL A 295 -13.15 10.71 -13.54
C VAL A 295 -12.24 11.94 -13.50
N PHE A 296 -12.65 12.97 -14.23
CA PHE A 296 -11.98 14.26 -14.26
C PHE A 296 -12.65 15.21 -13.27
N ILE A 297 -11.88 15.87 -12.42
CA ILE A 297 -12.40 16.76 -11.37
C ILE A 297 -12.72 18.15 -11.92
N ASP A 298 -11.87 18.68 -12.80
CA ASP A 298 -12.06 19.99 -13.39
C ASP A 298 -12.94 19.90 -14.64
N ASP A 299 -14.15 20.45 -14.56
CA ASP A 299 -15.10 20.51 -15.68
C ASP A 299 -14.62 21.45 -16.82
N GLU A 300 -13.56 22.23 -16.60
CA GLU A 300 -12.99 23.18 -17.58
C GLU A 300 -11.77 22.63 -18.33
N LEU A 301 -11.18 21.51 -17.88
CA LEU A 301 -10.05 20.87 -18.56
C LEU A 301 -10.61 19.94 -19.64
N LYS A 302 -10.42 20.33 -20.91
CA LYS A 302 -10.66 19.43 -22.04
C LYS A 302 -9.71 18.23 -21.93
N GLU A 303 -10.06 17.11 -22.56
CA GLU A 303 -9.24 15.88 -22.71
C GLU A 303 -7.80 16.10 -23.22
N GLU A 304 -7.40 17.34 -23.53
CA GLU A 304 -6.11 17.75 -24.10
C GLU A 304 -5.18 18.48 -23.11
N ASP A 305 -5.56 18.67 -21.83
CA ASP A 305 -4.65 19.28 -20.83
C ASP A 305 -3.89 18.20 -20.05
N ASP A 306 -2.61 18.01 -20.41
CA ASP A 306 -1.67 17.04 -19.82
C ASP A 306 -1.48 17.19 -18.29
N ASN A 307 -2.04 18.22 -17.65
CA ASN A 307 -1.94 18.47 -16.22
C ASN A 307 -3.20 18.14 -15.41
N ALA A 308 -4.29 17.68 -16.06
CA ALA A 308 -5.51 17.30 -15.36
C ALA A 308 -5.28 15.97 -14.62
N HIS A 309 -5.37 15.97 -13.28
CA HIS A 309 -5.32 14.72 -12.53
C HIS A 309 -6.55 13.85 -12.87
N VAL A 310 -6.29 12.65 -13.39
CA VAL A 310 -7.32 11.65 -13.69
C VAL A 310 -7.42 10.67 -12.54
N PHE A 311 -8.63 10.47 -12.04
CA PHE A 311 -8.92 9.49 -11.00
C PHE A 311 -9.61 8.30 -11.64
N TYR A 312 -9.05 7.11 -11.44
CA TYR A 312 -9.62 5.87 -11.92
C TYR A 312 -10.41 5.23 -10.78
N ILE A 313 -11.66 4.85 -11.05
CA ILE A 313 -12.55 4.27 -10.05
C ILE A 313 -13.09 2.93 -10.54
N LYS A 314 -12.95 1.88 -9.74
CA LYS A 314 -13.60 0.58 -9.97
C LYS A 314 -14.32 0.08 -8.72
N PRO A 315 -15.40 -0.69 -8.85
CA PRO A 315 -15.92 -1.48 -7.75
C PRO A 315 -14.99 -2.66 -7.45
N TYR A 316 -14.73 -2.91 -6.18
CA TYR A 316 -14.00 -4.09 -5.70
C TYR A 316 -14.98 -5.28 -5.66
N ALA A 317 -14.77 -6.25 -6.54
CA ALA A 317 -15.65 -7.41 -6.73
C ALA A 317 -15.47 -8.50 -5.68
#